data_AF-A0A7S6C725-F1
#
_entry.id   AF-A0A7S6C725-F1
#
_cell.length_a   1.000
_cell.length_b   1.000
_cell.length_c   1.000
_cell.angle_alpha   90.00
_cell.angle_beta   90.00
_cell.angle_gamma   90.00
#
_symmetry.space_group_name_H-M   'P 1'
#
loop_
_entity.id
_entity.type
_entity.pdbx_description
1 polymer ?
#
loop_
_entity_poly.entity_id
_entity_poly.type
_entity_poly.pdbx_seq_one_letter_code
_entity_poly.pdbx_strand_id
1 'polypeptide(L)'
;MKGVFGDCQFTCFPDCQLALPPDSAKNLIFVTACWESYIEDLAVEAFDFLLAHAPTAAAIPNKVKSLAIKDIKNDPNPLKLWDLADTGWQAILLAHKTEVHEKWLGKFNTPKSEQVDALYEEMLGLNSLSSYWKWNKMKADRAKTKLDDFITVRGNIAHRIRDAQPVAKNTGATYLTHVRQIVDRCEQAVANHLKAQTGVAPW
;
A
#
# COMPACT_ATOMS: atom_id res chain seq x y z
N MET A 1 2.07 -14.55 4.20
CA MET A 1 0.89 -15.43 4.46
C MET A 1 -0.03 -15.35 3.24
N LYS A 2 -0.85 -16.37 2.92
CA LYS A 2 -1.60 -16.47 1.64
C LYS A 2 -2.89 -15.63 1.65
N GLY A 3 -2.93 -14.52 0.93
CA GLY A 3 -4.16 -13.82 0.53
C GLY A 3 -4.61 -14.27 -0.86
N VAL A 4 -5.89 -14.56 -1.05
CA VAL A 4 -6.47 -15.00 -2.33
C VAL A 4 -7.47 -13.96 -2.79
N PHE A 5 -7.21 -13.34 -3.94
CA PHE A 5 -8.20 -12.62 -4.74
C PHE A 5 -8.05 -13.06 -6.20
N GLY A 6 -9.10 -13.72 -6.74
CA GLY A 6 -9.28 -14.04 -8.15
C GLY A 6 -8.18 -14.87 -8.83
N ASP A 7 -8.31 -16.20 -8.84
CA ASP A 7 -7.61 -17.20 -9.68
C ASP A 7 -6.07 -17.11 -9.87
N CYS A 8 -5.39 -16.20 -9.18
CA CYS A 8 -3.95 -16.04 -9.22
C CYS A 8 -3.37 -16.19 -7.82
N GLN A 9 -2.90 -17.39 -7.49
CA GLN A 9 -2.07 -17.62 -6.32
C GLN A 9 -0.71 -16.93 -6.52
N PHE A 10 -0.57 -15.66 -6.14
CA PHE A 10 0.74 -15.04 -5.99
C PHE A 10 1.10 -15.02 -4.51
N THR A 11 1.74 -16.10 -4.06
CA THR A 11 2.52 -16.07 -2.83
C THR A 11 3.63 -15.04 -3.00
N CYS A 12 3.45 -13.86 -2.40
CA CYS A 12 4.42 -12.78 -2.33
C CYS A 12 5.82 -13.31 -2.03
N PHE A 13 6.74 -12.99 -2.95
CA PHE A 13 8.16 -13.31 -3.03
C PHE A 13 8.84 -13.61 -1.68
N PRO A 14 9.32 -14.86 -1.48
CA PRO A 14 10.69 -14.98 -0.95
C PRO A 14 11.60 -15.79 -1.87
N ASP A 15 11.07 -16.68 -2.72
CA ASP A 15 11.88 -17.66 -3.48
C ASP A 15 11.55 -17.76 -4.99
N CYS A 16 10.79 -16.82 -5.55
CA CYS A 16 10.44 -16.90 -6.96
C CYS A 16 11.62 -16.45 -7.85
N GLN A 17 12.38 -17.41 -8.39
CA GLN A 17 13.16 -17.24 -9.62
C GLN A 17 12.20 -16.91 -10.77
N LEU A 18 11.74 -15.67 -10.79
CA LEU A 18 10.72 -15.22 -11.71
C LEU A 18 11.34 -15.02 -13.10
N ALA A 19 11.06 -15.93 -14.02
CA ALA A 19 11.38 -15.75 -15.42
C ALA A 19 10.48 -14.65 -16.00
N LEU A 20 11.07 -13.47 -16.22
CA LEU A 20 10.35 -12.37 -16.87
C LEU A 20 9.99 -12.76 -18.32
N PRO A 21 8.80 -12.40 -18.82
CA PRO A 21 8.47 -12.52 -20.23
C PRO A 21 9.59 -12.02 -21.15
N PRO A 22 9.76 -12.60 -22.35
CA PRO A 22 10.82 -12.21 -23.28
C PRO A 22 10.64 -10.77 -23.80
N ASP A 23 9.42 -10.23 -23.74
CA ASP A 23 9.09 -8.89 -24.22
C ASP A 23 9.28 -7.84 -23.12
N SER A 24 10.22 -6.91 -23.33
CA SER A 24 10.57 -5.85 -22.38
C SER A 24 9.36 -5.03 -21.90
N ALA A 25 8.39 -4.78 -22.78
CA ALA A 25 7.18 -4.02 -22.47
C ALA A 25 6.23 -4.78 -21.53
N LYS A 26 6.05 -6.09 -21.73
CA LYS A 26 5.23 -6.94 -20.86
C LYS A 26 5.82 -7.01 -19.45
N ASN A 27 7.14 -6.98 -19.34
CA ASN A 27 7.83 -6.97 -18.05
C ASN A 27 7.51 -5.72 -17.22
N LEU A 28 7.40 -4.55 -17.86
CA LEU A 28 7.05 -3.32 -17.15
C LEU A 28 5.61 -3.33 -16.64
N ILE A 29 4.69 -3.82 -17.46
CA ILE A 29 3.28 -3.96 -17.07
C ILE A 29 3.17 -4.92 -15.89
N PHE A 30 3.80 -6.09 -15.99
CA PHE A 30 3.78 -7.11 -14.95
C PHE A 30 4.39 -6.63 -13.64
N VAL A 31 5.61 -6.07 -13.66
CA VAL A 31 6.27 -5.58 -12.44
C VAL A 31 5.49 -4.42 -11.80
N THR A 32 4.85 -3.56 -12.61
CA THR A 32 3.99 -2.50 -12.05
C THR A 32 2.76 -3.07 -11.36
N ALA A 33 2.10 -4.08 -11.95
CA ALA A 33 0.95 -4.72 -11.33
C ALA A 33 1.35 -5.42 -10.02
N CYS A 34 2.48 -6.14 -10.00
CA CYS A 34 2.99 -6.74 -8.75
C CYS A 34 3.31 -5.70 -7.68
N TRP A 35 3.89 -4.56 -8.07
CA TRP A 35 4.16 -3.46 -7.14
C TRP A 35 2.88 -2.86 -6.57
N GLU A 36 1.87 -2.66 -7.40
CA GLU A 36 0.55 -2.17 -7.02
C GLU A 36 -0.10 -3.10 -5.98
N SER A 37 -0.24 -4.38 -6.31
CA SER A 37 -0.84 -5.38 -5.42
C SER A 37 -0.06 -5.53 -4.11
N TYR A 38 1.28 -5.52 -4.16
CA TYR A 38 2.08 -5.58 -2.94
C TYR A 38 1.79 -4.40 -1.99
N ILE A 39 1.68 -3.18 -2.53
CA ILE A 39 1.43 -1.99 -1.71
C ILE A 39 0.04 -2.02 -1.08
N GLU A 40 -0.96 -2.51 -1.82
CA GLU A 40 -2.33 -2.71 -1.33
C GLU A 40 -2.37 -3.79 -0.23
N ASP A 41 -1.77 -4.95 -0.47
CA ASP A 41 -1.73 -6.06 0.48
C ASP A 41 -1.05 -5.65 1.79
N LEU A 42 0.11 -4.97 1.71
CA LEU A 42 0.82 -4.46 2.88
C LEU A 42 -0.02 -3.42 3.63
N ALA A 43 -0.76 -2.56 2.93
CA ALA A 43 -1.62 -1.56 3.57
C ALA A 43 -2.79 -2.22 4.32
N VAL A 44 -3.41 -3.25 3.72
CA VAL A 44 -4.48 -4.04 4.34
C VAL A 44 -3.97 -4.78 5.57
N GLU A 45 -2.86 -5.51 5.44
CA GLU A 45 -2.28 -6.27 6.55
C GLU A 45 -1.88 -5.35 7.71
N ALA A 46 -1.24 -4.22 7.40
CA ALA A 46 -0.86 -3.24 8.40
C ALA A 46 -2.05 -2.59 9.10
N PHE A 47 -3.12 -2.27 8.35
CA PHE A 47 -4.33 -1.69 8.91
C PHE A 47 -5.07 -2.68 9.81
N ASP A 48 -5.15 -3.94 9.39
CA ASP A 48 -5.73 -5.03 10.17
C ASP A 48 -4.98 -5.24 11.47
N PHE A 49 -3.65 -5.25 11.39
CA PHE A 49 -2.81 -5.35 12.57
C PHE A 49 -3.02 -4.17 13.52
N LEU A 50 -3.07 -2.94 12.98
CA LEU A 50 -3.30 -1.73 13.77
C LEU A 50 -4.64 -1.79 14.50
N LEU A 51 -5.73 -2.16 13.82
CA LEU A 51 -7.04 -2.27 14.46
C LEU A 51 -7.08 -3.32 15.57
N ALA A 52 -6.40 -4.45 15.37
CA ALA A 52 -6.39 -5.55 16.33
C ALA A 52 -5.53 -5.24 17.58
N HIS A 53 -4.49 -4.43 17.46
CA HIS A 53 -3.51 -4.20 18.53
C HIS A 53 -3.45 -2.77 19.05
N ALA A 54 -4.26 -1.85 18.51
CA ALA A 54 -4.33 -0.48 19.00
C ALA A 54 -4.78 -0.45 20.47
N PRO A 55 -3.94 0.05 21.41
CA PRO A 55 -4.26 0.03 22.83
C PRO A 55 -5.38 1.02 23.18
N THR A 56 -5.51 2.09 22.40
CA THR A 56 -6.54 3.12 22.58
C THR A 56 -6.90 3.72 21.22
N ALA A 57 -8.05 4.38 21.14
CA ALA A 57 -8.45 5.10 19.95
C ALA A 57 -7.41 6.15 19.51
N ALA A 58 -6.56 6.67 20.42
CA ALA A 58 -5.53 7.65 20.06
C ALA A 58 -4.53 7.14 19.02
N ALA A 59 -4.26 5.84 18.97
CA ALA A 59 -3.37 5.22 17.99
C ALA A 59 -3.95 5.18 16.56
N ILE A 60 -5.26 5.34 16.40
CA ILE A 60 -5.92 5.30 15.09
C ILE A 60 -5.85 6.68 14.40
N PRO A 61 -5.56 6.74 13.08
CA PRO A 61 -5.53 7.99 12.33
C PRO A 61 -6.88 8.75 12.36
N ASN A 62 -6.82 10.08 12.39
CA ASN A 62 -8.01 10.93 12.49
C ASN A 62 -8.95 10.80 11.27
N LYS A 63 -8.41 10.51 10.08
CA LYS A 63 -9.20 10.33 8.86
C LYS A 63 -10.04 9.06 8.93
N VAL A 64 -9.47 7.97 9.45
CA VAL A 64 -10.17 6.70 9.74
C VAL A 64 -11.29 6.91 10.75
N LYS A 65 -10.99 7.56 11.89
CA LYS A 65 -12.01 7.91 12.90
C LYS A 65 -13.15 8.73 12.30
N SER A 66 -12.81 9.74 11.52
CA SER A 66 -13.79 10.65 10.90
C SER A 66 -14.71 9.93 9.92
N LEU A 67 -14.20 8.93 9.21
CA LEU A 67 -15.02 8.10 8.32
C LEU A 67 -15.99 7.24 9.13
N ALA A 68 -15.50 6.52 10.13
CA ALA A 68 -16.30 5.60 10.92
C ALA A 68 -17.41 6.28 11.75
N ILE A 69 -17.19 7.52 12.21
CA ILE A 69 -18.22 8.27 12.96
C ILE A 69 -19.23 8.98 12.05
N LYS A 70 -19.02 9.02 10.73
CA LYS A 70 -19.88 9.76 9.80
C LYS A 70 -21.32 9.27 9.88
N ASP A 71 -21.51 7.96 9.95
CA ASP A 71 -22.83 7.35 9.98
C ASP A 71 -23.50 7.49 11.35
N ILE A 72 -22.71 7.49 12.43
CA ILE A 72 -23.18 7.74 13.80
C ILE A 72 -23.64 9.19 13.95
N LYS A 73 -22.90 10.16 13.38
CA LYS A 73 -23.29 11.58 13.43
C LYS A 73 -24.59 11.89 12.70
N ASN A 74 -24.92 11.11 11.68
CA ASN A 74 -26.12 11.29 10.88
C ASN A 74 -27.30 10.44 11.40
N ASP A 75 -27.11 9.68 12.48
CA ASP A 75 -28.16 8.83 13.03
C ASP A 75 -29.18 9.66 13.84
N PRO A 76 -30.49 9.46 13.63
CA PRO A 76 -31.53 10.18 14.37
C PRO A 76 -31.54 9.85 15.87
N ASN A 77 -30.94 8.74 16.30
CA ASN A 77 -30.84 8.37 17.71
C ASN A 77 -29.52 8.86 18.34
N PRO A 78 -29.53 9.92 19.17
CA PRO A 78 -28.32 10.45 19.81
C PRO A 78 -27.67 9.47 20.81
N LEU A 79 -28.39 8.42 21.23
CA LEU A 79 -27.86 7.43 22.18
C LEU A 79 -26.85 6.47 21.56
N LYS A 80 -26.81 6.34 20.23
CA LYS A 80 -25.78 5.54 19.52
C LYS A 80 -24.35 6.03 19.78
N LEU A 81 -24.20 7.28 20.21
CA LEU A 81 -22.90 7.81 20.61
C LEU A 81 -22.34 7.10 21.86
N TRP A 82 -23.20 6.59 22.74
CA TRP A 82 -22.77 5.86 23.93
C TRP A 82 -22.23 4.46 23.60
N ASP A 83 -22.69 3.84 22.52
CA ASP A 83 -22.11 2.59 22.01
C ASP A 83 -20.61 2.77 21.64
N LEU A 84 -20.15 3.99 21.39
CA LEU A 84 -18.76 4.32 21.04
C LEU A 84 -17.83 4.47 22.26
N ALA A 85 -18.36 4.85 23.43
CA ALA A 85 -17.59 5.43 24.53
C ALA A 85 -16.68 4.43 25.27
N ASP A 86 -17.05 3.15 25.28
CA ASP A 86 -16.28 2.11 25.97
C ASP A 86 -15.41 1.32 24.97
N THR A 87 -15.76 0.07 24.65
CA THR A 87 -15.04 -0.80 23.69
C THR A 87 -15.60 -0.76 22.27
N GLY A 88 -16.75 -0.11 22.06
CA GLY A 88 -17.45 -0.17 20.78
C GLY A 88 -16.76 0.59 19.64
N TRP A 89 -15.81 1.48 19.93
CA TRP A 89 -15.04 2.14 18.87
C TRP A 89 -14.23 1.15 18.02
N GLN A 90 -13.68 0.06 18.60
CA GLN A 90 -13.02 -0.99 17.83
C GLN A 90 -14.03 -1.74 16.97
N ALA A 91 -15.19 -2.10 17.53
CA ALA A 91 -16.25 -2.80 16.82
C ALA A 91 -16.79 -1.98 15.63
N ILE A 92 -16.93 -0.66 15.81
CA ILE A 92 -17.33 0.27 14.77
C ILE A 92 -16.25 0.34 13.69
N LEU A 93 -14.98 0.52 14.04
CA LEU A 93 -13.90 0.53 13.05
C LEU A 93 -13.82 -0.79 12.26
N LEU A 94 -14.02 -1.93 12.93
CA LEU A 94 -14.09 -3.24 12.27
C LEU A 94 -15.30 -3.34 11.34
N ALA A 95 -16.47 -2.82 11.74
CA ALA A 95 -17.67 -2.79 10.89
C ALA A 95 -17.49 -1.90 9.64
N HIS A 96 -16.74 -0.80 9.76
CA HIS A 96 -16.42 0.11 8.66
C HIS A 96 -15.14 -0.25 7.89
N LYS A 97 -14.46 -1.35 8.25
CA LYS A 97 -13.20 -1.78 7.62
C LYS A 97 -13.32 -1.93 6.10
N THR A 98 -14.40 -2.56 5.63
CA THR A 98 -14.61 -2.76 4.19
C THR A 98 -14.76 -1.42 3.46
N GLU A 99 -15.51 -0.47 4.03
CA GLU A 99 -15.67 0.87 3.46
C GLU A 99 -14.34 1.63 3.42
N VAL A 100 -13.54 1.52 4.48
CA VAL A 100 -12.17 2.05 4.57
C VAL A 100 -11.32 1.49 3.42
N HIS A 101 -11.31 0.17 3.23
CA HIS A 101 -10.57 -0.48 2.17
C HIS A 101 -11.04 -0.03 0.78
N GLU A 102 -12.34 -0.08 0.50
CA GLU A 102 -12.91 0.32 -0.78
C GLU A 102 -12.62 1.79 -1.11
N LYS A 103 -12.72 2.68 -0.11
CA LYS A 103 -12.52 4.12 -0.32
C LYS A 103 -11.10 4.46 -0.74
N TRP A 104 -10.09 3.80 -0.16
CA TRP A 104 -8.69 4.13 -0.40
C TRP A 104 -8.02 3.20 -1.42
N LEU A 105 -8.26 1.88 -1.36
CA LEU A 105 -7.72 0.92 -2.33
C LEU A 105 -8.44 1.01 -3.67
N GLY A 106 -9.77 1.18 -3.69
CA GLY A 106 -10.52 1.32 -4.95
C GLY A 106 -10.15 2.55 -5.77
N LYS A 107 -9.48 3.54 -5.15
CA LYS A 107 -8.95 4.74 -5.81
C LYS A 107 -7.46 4.67 -6.06
N PHE A 108 -6.76 3.70 -5.50
CA PHE A 108 -5.34 3.51 -5.70
C PHE A 108 -5.12 3.07 -7.14
N ASN A 109 -4.76 4.03 -7.99
CA ASN A 109 -4.45 3.82 -9.39
C ASN A 109 -3.15 4.53 -9.68
N THR A 110 -2.26 3.91 -10.45
CA THR A 110 -0.93 4.48 -10.76
C THR A 110 -0.09 4.56 -9.48
N PRO A 111 0.57 3.46 -9.08
CA PRO A 111 1.23 3.30 -7.77
C PRO A 111 2.57 4.05 -7.67
N LYS A 112 2.58 5.34 -8.06
CA LYS A 112 3.71 6.24 -7.94
C LYS A 112 3.93 6.62 -6.48
N SER A 113 5.12 7.16 -6.21
CA SER A 113 5.59 7.47 -4.87
C SER A 113 4.64 8.37 -4.06
N GLU A 114 4.01 9.36 -4.70
CA GLU A 114 3.04 10.26 -4.06
C GLU A 114 1.75 9.54 -3.67
N GLN A 115 1.21 8.70 -4.55
CA GLN A 115 0.01 7.90 -4.28
C GLN A 115 0.25 6.91 -3.13
N VAL A 116 1.44 6.31 -3.09
CA VAL A 116 1.84 5.41 -2.00
C VAL A 116 1.92 6.19 -0.68
N ASP A 117 2.55 7.36 -0.66
CA ASP A 117 2.63 8.20 0.54
C ASP A 117 1.25 8.61 1.04
N ALA A 118 0.36 9.04 0.14
CA ALA A 118 -1.00 9.43 0.47
C ALA A 118 -1.80 8.26 1.06
N LEU A 119 -1.69 7.06 0.46
CA LEU A 119 -2.39 5.87 0.95
C LEU A 119 -2.00 5.54 2.40
N TYR A 120 -0.71 5.53 2.71
CA TYR A 120 -0.19 5.15 4.03
C TYR A 120 -0.41 6.24 5.08
N GLU A 121 -0.42 7.51 4.69
CA GLU A 121 -0.83 8.60 5.56
C GLU A 121 -2.31 8.46 5.95
N GLU A 122 -3.18 8.18 4.98
CA GLU A 122 -4.63 8.06 5.20
C GLU A 122 -4.98 6.85 6.07
N MET A 123 -4.41 5.67 5.78
CA MET A 123 -4.75 4.41 6.44
C MET A 123 -4.04 4.22 7.79
N LEU A 124 -2.77 4.61 7.89
CA LEU A 124 -1.92 4.29 9.06
C LEU A 124 -1.40 5.54 9.79
N GLY A 125 -1.60 6.74 9.23
CA GLY A 125 -0.99 7.97 9.74
C GLY A 125 0.53 7.99 9.53
N LEU A 126 1.07 7.14 8.65
CA LEU A 126 2.49 7.08 8.34
C LEU A 126 2.80 8.10 7.24
N ASN A 127 3.36 9.24 7.63
CA ASN A 127 3.74 10.28 6.69
C ASN A 127 4.97 9.87 5.87
N SER A 128 4.88 10.03 4.55
CA SER A 128 6.01 9.88 3.62
C SER A 128 6.75 8.55 3.73
N LEU A 129 6.06 7.42 3.51
CA LEU A 129 6.67 6.09 3.42
C LEU A 129 7.87 6.06 2.44
N SER A 130 7.77 6.81 1.35
CA SER A 130 8.81 6.92 0.34
C SER A 130 10.12 7.55 0.83
N SER A 131 10.10 8.27 1.95
CA SER A 131 11.31 8.82 2.58
C SER A 131 12.27 7.75 3.10
N TYR A 132 11.75 6.53 3.33
CA TYR A 132 12.52 5.36 3.77
C TYR A 132 13.17 4.60 2.61
N TRP A 133 12.89 4.95 1.36
CA TRP A 133 13.43 4.29 0.16
C TRP A 133 14.88 4.68 -0.13
N LYS A 134 15.76 4.43 0.84
CA LYS A 134 17.18 4.77 0.79
C LYS A 134 18.04 3.55 1.11
N TRP A 135 19.15 3.45 0.39
CA TRP A 135 20.16 2.41 0.58
C TRP A 135 21.51 2.89 0.06
N ASN A 136 22.53 2.02 0.12
CA ASN A 136 23.87 2.38 -0.30
C ASN A 136 23.85 2.98 -1.72
N LYS A 137 24.33 4.23 -1.86
CA LYS A 137 24.37 5.00 -3.10
C LYS A 137 23.00 5.29 -3.76
N MET A 138 21.89 5.11 -3.04
CA MET A 138 20.56 5.50 -3.47
C MET A 138 19.87 6.37 -2.41
N LYS A 139 19.64 7.65 -2.75
CA LYS A 139 18.85 8.57 -1.94
C LYS A 139 17.36 8.37 -2.21
N ALA A 140 16.51 8.68 -1.22
CA ALA A 140 15.06 8.55 -1.32
C ALA A 140 14.48 9.25 -2.57
N ASP A 141 14.81 10.52 -2.79
CA ASP A 141 14.32 11.27 -3.97
C ASP A 141 14.67 10.57 -5.28
N ARG A 142 15.89 10.04 -5.40
CA ARG A 142 16.32 9.31 -6.59
C ARG A 142 15.58 7.98 -6.73
N ALA A 143 15.29 7.29 -5.64
CA ALA A 143 14.51 6.06 -5.67
C ALA A 143 13.07 6.31 -6.11
N LYS A 144 12.45 7.40 -5.61
CA LYS A 144 11.12 7.88 -6.00
C LYS A 144 11.06 8.18 -7.50
N THR A 145 11.92 9.09 -7.97
CA THR A 145 11.98 9.47 -9.39
C THR A 145 12.15 8.24 -10.27
N LYS A 146 13.08 7.34 -9.91
CA LYS A 146 13.32 6.13 -10.69
C LYS A 146 12.11 5.18 -10.73
N LEU A 147 11.37 5.01 -9.64
CA LEU A 147 10.12 4.25 -9.63
C LEU A 147 9.08 4.91 -10.53
N ASP A 148 8.87 6.22 -10.34
CA ASP A 148 7.84 6.99 -11.04
C ASP A 148 8.10 7.05 -12.55
N ASP A 149 9.38 7.07 -12.96
CA ASP A 149 9.80 6.97 -14.35
C ASP A 149 9.37 5.63 -14.96
N PHE A 150 9.61 4.50 -14.28
CA PHE A 150 9.18 3.18 -14.78
C PHE A 150 7.66 3.09 -14.94
N ILE A 151 6.92 3.60 -13.96
CA ILE A 151 5.45 3.63 -14.00
C ILE A 151 4.96 4.54 -15.13
N THR A 152 5.64 5.66 -15.38
CA THR A 152 5.32 6.56 -16.49
C THR A 152 5.58 5.89 -17.84
N VAL A 153 6.69 5.14 -17.98
CA VAL A 153 6.95 4.34 -19.18
C VAL A 153 5.85 3.30 -19.40
N ARG A 154 5.37 2.62 -18.33
CA ARG A 154 4.21 1.71 -18.41
C ARG A 154 2.96 2.43 -18.93
N GLY A 155 2.64 3.60 -18.39
CA GLY A 155 1.50 4.40 -18.84
C GLY A 155 1.60 4.76 -20.32
N ASN A 156 2.79 5.18 -20.76
CA ASN A 156 3.04 5.51 -22.16
C ASN A 156 2.86 4.30 -23.11
N ILE A 157 3.25 3.10 -22.68
CA ILE A 157 3.04 1.85 -23.43
C ILE A 157 1.54 1.54 -23.55
N ALA A 158 0.80 1.65 -22.44
CA ALA A 158 -0.65 1.37 -22.42
C ALA A 158 -1.43 2.31 -23.36
N HIS A 159 -1.02 3.57 -23.47
CA HIS A 159 -1.66 4.56 -24.35
C HIS A 159 -1.18 4.50 -25.82
N ARG A 160 -0.04 3.86 -26.13
CA ARG A 160 0.55 3.87 -27.48
C ARG A 160 0.79 2.45 -27.99
N ILE A 161 -0.24 1.83 -28.54
CA ILE A 161 -0.18 0.47 -29.12
C ILE A 161 0.64 0.41 -30.44
N ARG A 162 1.04 1.55 -31.05
CA ARG A 162 1.78 1.57 -32.34
C ARG A 162 3.10 2.38 -32.41
N ASP A 163 3.33 3.38 -31.57
CA ASP A 163 4.50 4.28 -31.67
C ASP A 163 5.41 4.30 -30.42
N ALA A 164 5.44 3.19 -29.67
CA ALA A 164 6.31 3.09 -28.50
C ALA A 164 7.78 2.99 -28.93
N GLN A 165 8.64 3.86 -28.40
CA GLN A 165 10.09 3.72 -28.52
C GLN A 165 10.52 2.33 -28.01
N PRO A 166 11.51 1.68 -28.64
CA PRO A 166 11.93 0.34 -28.22
C PRO A 166 12.37 0.33 -26.75
N VAL A 167 11.68 -0.44 -25.93
CA VAL A 167 12.06 -0.64 -24.53
C VAL A 167 13.25 -1.60 -24.48
N ALA A 168 14.36 -1.16 -23.88
CA ALA A 168 15.56 -1.98 -23.75
C ALA A 168 15.25 -3.32 -23.03
N LYS A 169 15.88 -4.41 -23.50
CA LYS A 169 15.64 -5.77 -22.98
C LYS A 169 15.87 -5.90 -21.46
N ASN A 170 16.76 -5.08 -20.89
CA ASN A 170 17.10 -5.10 -19.47
C ASN A 170 16.20 -4.22 -18.59
N THR A 171 15.30 -3.42 -19.16
CA THR A 171 14.49 -2.46 -18.39
C THR A 171 13.62 -3.18 -17.35
N GLY A 172 12.99 -4.29 -17.71
CA GLY A 172 12.16 -5.08 -16.80
C GLY A 172 12.95 -5.64 -15.60
N ALA A 173 14.13 -6.21 -15.83
CA ALA A 173 14.98 -6.73 -14.77
C ALA A 173 15.50 -5.61 -13.84
N THR A 174 15.86 -4.46 -14.42
CA THR A 174 16.28 -3.27 -13.67
C THR A 174 15.16 -2.74 -12.80
N TYR A 175 13.93 -2.72 -13.34
CA TYR A 175 12.74 -2.31 -12.61
C TYR A 175 12.43 -3.26 -11.46
N LEU A 176 12.39 -4.56 -11.70
CA LEU A 176 12.16 -5.57 -10.66
C LEU A 176 13.20 -5.47 -9.52
N THR A 177 14.48 -5.32 -9.87
CA THR A 177 15.55 -5.16 -8.87
C THR A 177 15.34 -3.90 -8.03
N HIS A 178 14.89 -2.81 -8.66
CA HIS A 178 14.59 -1.55 -7.96
C HIS A 178 13.40 -1.69 -7.03
N VAL A 179 12.31 -2.33 -7.48
CA VAL A 179 11.11 -2.59 -6.67
C VAL A 179 11.42 -3.47 -5.47
N ARG A 180 12.22 -4.54 -5.64
CA ARG A 180 12.65 -5.40 -4.52
C ARG A 180 13.35 -4.61 -3.40
N GLN A 181 14.25 -3.70 -3.77
CA GLN A 181 14.90 -2.83 -2.76
C GLN A 181 13.92 -1.92 -2.04
N ILE A 182 12.85 -1.47 -2.71
CA ILE A 182 11.82 -0.63 -2.11
C ILE A 182 10.92 -1.46 -1.18
N VAL A 183 10.51 -2.66 -1.61
CA VAL A 183 9.69 -3.62 -0.84
C VAL A 183 10.28 -3.82 0.56
N ASP A 184 11.55 -4.23 0.65
CA ASP A 184 12.23 -4.46 1.94
C ASP A 184 12.19 -3.22 2.87
N ARG A 185 12.25 -2.02 2.29
CA ARG A 185 12.20 -0.76 3.07
C ARG A 185 10.80 -0.41 3.50
N CYS A 186 9.79 -0.69 2.68
CA CYS A 186 8.40 -0.54 3.05
C CYS A 186 8.05 -1.45 4.23
N GLU A 187 8.38 -2.74 4.17
CA GLU A 187 8.09 -3.67 5.27
C GLU A 187 8.73 -3.19 6.57
N GLN A 188 10.02 -2.84 6.53
CA GLN A 188 10.73 -2.38 7.72
C GLN A 188 10.16 -1.06 8.28
N ALA A 189 9.84 -0.10 7.42
CA ALA A 189 9.27 1.18 7.85
C ALA A 189 7.87 1.01 8.48
N VAL A 190 7.02 0.19 7.85
CA VAL A 190 5.66 -0.07 8.33
C VAL A 190 5.68 -0.87 9.63
N ALA A 191 6.52 -1.91 9.73
CA ALA A 191 6.67 -2.68 10.96
C ALA A 191 7.13 -1.80 12.14
N ASN A 192 8.11 -0.93 11.91
CA ASN A 192 8.59 0.01 12.92
C ASN A 192 7.52 1.00 13.36
N HIS A 193 6.74 1.53 12.40
CA HIS A 193 5.64 2.44 12.68
C HIS A 193 4.54 1.77 13.52
N LEU A 194 4.11 0.56 13.14
CA LEU A 194 3.11 -0.21 13.87
C LEU A 194 3.59 -0.59 15.27
N LYS A 195 4.85 -0.98 15.42
CA LYS A 195 5.44 -1.26 16.74
C LYS A 195 5.45 -0.03 17.64
N ALA A 196 5.74 1.14 17.08
CA ALA A 196 5.70 2.39 17.83
C ALA A 196 4.28 2.78 18.28
N GLN A 197 3.26 2.46 17.47
CA GLN A 197 1.85 2.78 17.79
C GLN A 197 1.18 1.76 18.72
N THR A 198 1.48 0.48 18.55
CA THR A 198 0.78 -0.63 19.24
C THR A 198 1.59 -1.22 20.38
N GLY A 199 2.90 -1.01 20.41
CA GLY A 199 3.83 -1.65 21.35
C GLY A 199 4.23 -3.08 20.94
N VAL A 200 3.64 -3.65 19.89
CA VAL A 200 3.87 -5.03 19.43
C VAL A 200 4.36 -5.02 17.98
N ALA A 201 5.29 -5.91 17.65
CA ALA A 201 5.78 -6.06 16.28
C ALA A 201 4.80 -6.91 15.44
N PRO A 202 4.48 -6.51 14.20
CA PRO A 202 3.50 -7.22 13.37
C PRO A 202 4.04 -8.48 12.67
N TRP A 203 5.34 -8.52 12.38
CA TRP A 203 6.09 -9.66 11.83
C TRP A 203 7.56 -9.59 12.27
#